data_AF-A0A9W6V5S2-F1
#
_entry.id   AF-A0A9W6V5S2-F1
#
_cell.length_a   1.000
_cell.length_b   1.000
_cell.length_c   1.000
_cell.angle_alpha   90.00
_cell.angle_beta   90.00
_cell.angle_gamma   90.00
#
_symmetry.space_group_name_H-M   'P 1'
#
loop_
_entity.id
_entity.type
_entity.pdbx_description
1 polymer ?
#
loop_
_entity_poly.entity_id
_entity_poly.type
_entity_poly.pdbx_seq_one_letter_code
_entity_poly.pdbx_strand_id
1 'polypeptide(L)'
;MANEYAASDAFKNRCTNAARRLQSCISYSIERISSDESRADRKENTLDVWLREGPQKPDVVVSLSGLYSVRPWEPALVPVFIDGISLIHLPESPAPWPAEAVARLERSDDLPELVWLRITGPLEVDAVASIVTVYQAQSDDAASVLPWQSEGVEQAQTAAENLGGTGQPGLYGLRCHS
;
A
#
# COMPACT_ATOMS: atom_id res chain seq x y z
N MET A 1 -25.43 -19.00 -12.96
CA MET A 1 -26.49 -17.96 -13.08
C MET A 1 -26.58 -17.02 -11.87
N ALA A 2 -26.90 -17.40 -10.63
CA ALA A 2 -26.90 -16.41 -9.51
C ALA A 2 -25.48 -15.95 -9.07
N ASN A 3 -24.45 -16.73 -9.39
CA ASN A 3 -23.08 -16.49 -8.96
C ASN A 3 -22.33 -15.47 -9.84
N GLU A 4 -22.67 -15.35 -11.12
CA GLU A 4 -22.06 -14.38 -12.05
C GLU A 4 -22.54 -12.95 -11.77
N TYR A 5 -23.84 -12.74 -11.53
CA TYR A 5 -24.36 -11.42 -11.15
C TYR A 5 -23.79 -10.91 -9.82
N ALA A 6 -23.60 -11.80 -8.84
CA ALA A 6 -22.96 -11.45 -7.57
C ALA A 6 -21.47 -11.11 -7.74
N ALA A 7 -20.76 -11.77 -8.67
CA ALA A 7 -19.36 -11.51 -8.95
C ALA A 7 -19.15 -10.17 -9.69
N SER A 8 -20.01 -9.86 -10.67
CA SER A 8 -20.02 -8.57 -11.37
C SER A 8 -20.38 -7.41 -10.43
N ASP A 9 -21.38 -7.58 -9.55
CA ASP A 9 -21.70 -6.56 -8.54
C ASP A 9 -20.55 -6.36 -7.54
N ALA A 10 -19.86 -7.43 -7.15
CA ALA A 10 -18.68 -7.34 -6.29
C ALA A 10 -17.52 -6.56 -6.93
N PHE A 11 -17.25 -6.75 -8.22
CA PHE A 11 -16.17 -6.02 -8.90
C PHE A 11 -16.55 -4.56 -9.17
N LYS A 12 -17.78 -4.28 -9.58
CA LYS A 12 -18.31 -2.92 -9.65
C LYS A 12 -18.23 -2.19 -8.31
N ASN A 13 -18.58 -2.86 -7.21
CA ASN A 13 -18.46 -2.30 -5.85
C ASN A 13 -17.00 -2.05 -5.48
N ARG A 14 -16.07 -2.95 -5.84
CA ARG A 14 -14.63 -2.73 -5.64
C ARG A 14 -14.13 -1.51 -6.43
N CYS A 15 -14.50 -1.39 -7.70
CA CYS A 15 -14.14 -0.24 -8.53
C CYS A 15 -14.70 1.06 -7.95
N THR A 16 -15.97 1.06 -7.53
CA THR A 16 -16.62 2.25 -6.95
C THR A 16 -15.93 2.67 -5.65
N ASN A 17 -15.60 1.72 -4.78
CA ASN A 17 -14.87 1.99 -3.53
C ASN A 17 -13.44 2.47 -3.79
N ALA A 18 -12.74 1.85 -4.75
CA ALA A 18 -11.40 2.27 -5.16
C ALA A 18 -11.43 3.70 -5.73
N ALA A 19 -12.34 4.00 -6.66
CA ALA A 19 -12.52 5.33 -7.21
C ALA A 19 -12.80 6.38 -6.13
N ARG A 20 -13.66 6.06 -5.15
CA ARG A 20 -13.95 6.96 -4.02
C ARG A 20 -12.72 7.22 -3.16
N ARG A 21 -11.90 6.19 -2.89
CA ARG A 21 -10.64 6.36 -2.14
C ARG A 21 -9.65 7.25 -2.89
N LEU A 22 -9.51 7.04 -4.20
CA LEU A 22 -8.57 7.80 -5.04
C LEU A 22 -8.99 9.26 -5.20
N GLN A 23 -10.27 9.60 -5.18
CA GLN A 23 -10.72 11.00 -5.21
C GLN A 23 -10.15 11.83 -4.05
N SER A 24 -9.94 11.22 -2.88
CA SER A 24 -9.29 11.91 -1.74
C SER A 24 -7.77 12.00 -1.88
N CYS A 25 -7.18 11.36 -2.88
CA CYS A 25 -5.73 11.31 -3.10
C CYS A 25 -5.23 12.37 -4.09
N ILE A 26 -6.03 13.37 -4.48
CA ILE A 26 -5.59 14.45 -5.39
C ILE A 26 -4.45 15.28 -4.77
N SER A 27 -4.38 15.37 -3.44
CA SER A 27 -3.28 16.04 -2.72
C SER A 27 -1.98 15.20 -2.67
N TYR A 28 -2.01 13.95 -3.15
CA TYR A 28 -0.85 13.07 -3.16
C TYR A 28 -0.01 13.32 -4.42
N SER A 29 1.25 12.91 -4.34
CA SER A 29 2.19 12.91 -5.45
C SER A 29 2.59 11.48 -5.80
N ILE A 30 2.86 11.21 -7.08
CA ILE A 30 3.39 9.93 -7.54
C ILE A 30 4.84 9.85 -7.08
N GLU A 31 5.12 8.95 -6.14
CA GLU A 31 6.48 8.66 -5.68
C GLU A 31 7.18 7.68 -6.63
N ARG A 32 6.44 6.67 -7.10
CA ARG A 32 7.01 5.60 -7.92
C ARG A 32 5.94 4.97 -8.78
N ILE A 33 6.34 4.52 -9.96
CA ILE A 33 5.55 3.62 -10.82
C ILE A 33 6.44 2.42 -11.12
N SER A 34 5.89 1.22 -11.03
CA SER A 34 6.57 -0.03 -11.38
C SER A 34 5.62 -0.88 -12.19
N SER A 35 6.02 -1.24 -13.40
CA SER A 35 5.39 -2.32 -14.15
C SER A 35 6.24 -3.58 -14.02
N ASP A 36 5.60 -4.71 -13.73
CA ASP A 36 6.18 -6.03 -13.92
C ASP A 36 5.52 -6.64 -15.17
N GLU A 37 6.23 -6.59 -16.28
CA GLU A 37 5.84 -7.22 -17.56
C GLU A 37 6.70 -8.47 -17.82
N SER A 38 7.22 -9.07 -16.75
CA SER A 38 8.33 -10.03 -16.79
C SER A 38 7.91 -11.44 -17.23
N ARG A 39 6.61 -11.71 -17.37
CA ARG A 39 6.07 -13.04 -17.70
C ARG A 39 5.36 -13.07 -19.04
N ALA A 40 5.48 -14.22 -19.72
CA ALA A 40 4.84 -14.46 -21.02
C ALA A 40 3.30 -14.35 -20.95
N ASP A 41 2.73 -14.51 -19.77
CA ASP A 41 1.30 -14.47 -19.50
C ASP A 41 0.84 -13.06 -19.10
N ARG A 42 0.07 -12.40 -19.97
CA ARG A 42 -0.54 -11.08 -19.72
C ARG A 42 -1.37 -11.00 -18.43
N LYS A 43 -1.87 -12.14 -17.95
CA LYS A 43 -2.65 -12.24 -16.71
C LYS A 43 -1.81 -11.97 -15.46
N GLU A 44 -0.49 -12.15 -15.56
CA GLU A 44 0.45 -11.93 -14.46
C GLU A 44 1.10 -10.54 -14.52
N ASN A 45 0.86 -9.77 -15.57
CA ASN A 45 1.39 -8.41 -15.67
C ASN A 45 0.75 -7.54 -14.59
N THR A 46 1.59 -6.85 -13.82
CA THR A 46 1.15 -5.94 -12.76
C THR A 46 1.68 -4.53 -12.98
N LEU A 47 0.88 -3.55 -12.58
CA LEU A 47 1.25 -2.14 -12.55
C LEU A 47 0.93 -1.61 -11.17
N ASP A 48 1.98 -1.20 -10.47
CA ASP A 48 1.89 -0.64 -9.14
C ASP A 48 2.25 0.85 -9.19
N VAL A 49 1.37 1.67 -8.64
CA VAL A 49 1.54 3.13 -8.54
C VAL A 49 1.53 3.51 -7.07
N TRP A 50 2.63 4.08 -6.59
CA TRP A 50 2.79 4.54 -5.21
C TRP A 50 2.53 6.04 -5.14
N LEU A 51 1.58 6.41 -4.29
CA LEU A 51 1.16 7.77 -4.04
C LEU A 51 1.58 8.17 -2.62
N ARG A 52 2.25 9.31 -2.47
CA ARG A 52 2.68 9.89 -1.20
C ARG A 52 2.23 11.34 -1.08
N GLU A 53 1.57 11.69 0.03
CA GLU A 53 1.24 13.09 0.39
C GLU A 53 2.36 13.73 1.22
N GLY A 54 3.07 12.93 2.03
CA GLY A 54 4.16 13.38 2.88
C GLY A 54 4.54 12.33 3.94
N PRO A 55 5.61 12.57 4.73
CA PRO A 55 6.19 11.58 5.63
C PRO A 55 5.27 11.16 6.80
N GLN A 56 4.27 11.98 7.14
CA GLN A 56 3.33 11.71 8.23
C GLN A 56 2.06 10.96 7.76
N LYS A 57 1.91 10.72 6.47
CA LYS A 57 0.72 10.11 5.89
C LYS A 57 1.08 8.73 5.32
N PRO A 58 0.18 7.74 5.46
CA PRO A 58 0.42 6.44 4.86
C PRO A 58 0.46 6.57 3.34
N ASP A 59 1.36 5.81 2.73
CA ASP A 59 1.48 5.72 1.29
C ASP A 59 0.27 4.97 0.74
N VAL A 60 -0.29 5.44 -0.36
CA VAL A 60 -1.41 4.77 -1.04
C VAL A 60 -0.85 4.06 -2.25
N VAL A 61 -1.06 2.75 -2.31
CA VAL A 61 -0.61 1.92 -3.44
C VAL A 61 -1.83 1.51 -4.25
N VAL A 62 -1.77 1.81 -5.55
CA VAL A 62 -2.74 1.35 -6.55
C VAL A 62 -2.08 0.23 -7.32
N SER A 63 -2.49 -1.00 -7.04
CA SER A 63 -2.01 -2.20 -7.71
C SER A 63 -3.05 -2.66 -8.72
N LEU A 64 -2.64 -2.74 -9.98
CA LEU A 64 -3.40 -3.25 -11.10
C LEU A 64 -2.80 -4.58 -11.54
N SER A 65 -3.64 -5.59 -11.78
CA SER A 65 -3.17 -6.91 -12.24
C SER A 65 -4.00 -7.38 -13.43
N GLY A 66 -3.37 -8.18 -14.29
CA GLY A 66 -3.99 -8.62 -15.55
C GLY A 66 -4.13 -7.45 -16.52
N LEU A 67 -3.01 -6.80 -16.85
CA LEU A 67 -2.98 -5.62 -17.72
C LEU A 67 -3.33 -6.01 -19.17
N TYR A 68 -4.32 -5.31 -19.73
CA TYR A 68 -4.74 -5.46 -21.13
C TYR A 68 -4.13 -4.40 -22.02
N SER A 69 -4.07 -3.16 -21.52
CA SER A 69 -3.51 -2.03 -22.24
C SER A 69 -2.89 -1.08 -21.23
N VAL A 70 -1.68 -0.63 -21.51
CA VAL A 70 -1.00 0.38 -20.71
C VAL A 70 -0.38 1.37 -21.68
N ARG A 71 -0.66 2.66 -21.50
CA ARG A 71 0.04 3.67 -22.27
C ARG A 71 1.47 3.79 -21.75
N PRO A 72 2.47 3.91 -22.65
CA PRO A 72 3.82 4.23 -22.21
C PRO A 72 3.79 5.60 -21.51
N TRP A 73 4.43 5.67 -20.36
CA TRP A 73 4.67 6.91 -19.64
C TRP A 73 6.17 7.22 -19.61
N GLU A 74 6.53 8.50 -19.55
CA GLU A 74 7.91 8.90 -19.39
C GLU A 74 8.29 8.87 -17.90
N PRO A 75 9.34 8.14 -17.50
CA PRO A 75 9.76 8.12 -16.10
C PRO A 75 10.29 9.51 -15.72
N ALA A 76 9.47 10.26 -14.98
CA ALA A 76 9.86 11.55 -14.43
C ALA A 76 10.77 11.38 -13.20
N LEU A 77 11.60 12.39 -12.93
CA LEU A 77 12.30 12.51 -11.65
C LEU A 77 11.24 12.86 -10.58
N VAL A 78 10.86 11.85 -9.80
CA VAL A 78 9.85 11.87 -8.75
C VAL A 78 10.23 12.83 -7.60
N PRO A 79 9.24 13.38 -6.85
CA PRO A 79 7.80 13.14 -6.92
C PRO A 79 7.05 14.04 -7.92
N VAL A 80 6.00 13.50 -8.56
CA VAL A 80 5.16 14.22 -9.53
C VAL A 80 3.75 14.47 -8.97
N PHE A 81 3.27 15.72 -9.03
CA PHE A 81 1.93 16.07 -8.56
C PHE A 81 0.82 15.50 -9.45
N ILE A 82 -0.30 15.15 -8.82
CA ILE A 82 -1.49 14.64 -9.51
C ILE A 82 -2.44 15.83 -9.75
N ASP A 83 -2.80 16.07 -10.99
CA ASP A 83 -3.84 17.05 -11.34
C ASP A 83 -5.24 16.41 -11.26
N GLY A 84 -5.34 15.13 -11.63
CA GLY A 84 -6.56 14.36 -11.51
C GLY A 84 -6.29 12.86 -11.43
N ILE A 85 -7.10 12.14 -10.66
CA ILE A 85 -7.08 10.68 -10.61
C ILE A 85 -8.50 10.16 -10.71
N SER A 86 -8.71 9.19 -11.59
CA SER A 86 -10.01 8.62 -11.88
C SER A 86 -9.88 7.13 -12.14
N LEU A 87 -10.86 6.38 -11.65
CA LEU A 87 -10.95 4.95 -11.85
C LEU A 87 -12.35 4.65 -12.35
N ILE A 88 -12.42 4.08 -13.55
CA ILE A 88 -13.65 3.87 -14.30
C ILE A 88 -13.86 2.36 -14.45
N HIS A 89 -15.06 1.91 -14.08
CA HIS A 89 -15.49 0.54 -14.28
C HIS A 89 -15.91 0.32 -15.74
N LEU A 90 -15.37 -0.72 -16.38
CA LEU A 90 -15.69 -1.12 -17.74
C LEU A 90 -16.41 -2.48 -17.68
N PRO A 91 -17.73 -2.51 -17.87
CA PRO A 91 -18.50 -3.73 -17.73
C PRO A 91 -18.23 -4.71 -18.88
N GLU A 92 -18.46 -6.00 -18.65
CA GLU A 92 -18.39 -7.01 -19.70
C GLU A 92 -19.46 -6.82 -20.80
N SER A 93 -19.28 -7.50 -21.94
CA SER A 93 -20.31 -7.60 -22.97
C SER A 93 -21.62 -8.16 -22.39
N PRO A 94 -22.81 -7.57 -22.64
CA PRO A 94 -23.15 -6.57 -23.67
C PRO A 94 -23.27 -5.11 -23.18
N ALA A 95 -22.93 -4.80 -21.93
CA ALA A 95 -23.19 -3.46 -21.36
C ALA A 95 -22.30 -2.38 -22.03
N PRO A 96 -22.82 -1.21 -22.44
CA PRO A 96 -22.03 -0.20 -23.14
C PRO A 96 -20.90 0.33 -22.26
N TRP A 97 -19.71 0.45 -22.83
CA TRP A 97 -18.60 1.17 -22.21
C TRP A 97 -18.86 2.68 -22.27
N PRO A 98 -18.33 3.47 -21.33
CA PRO A 98 -18.35 4.92 -21.44
C PRO A 98 -17.66 5.35 -22.73
N ALA A 99 -18.19 6.40 -23.38
CA ALA A 99 -17.73 6.86 -24.70
C ALA A 99 -16.21 7.10 -24.77
N GLU A 100 -15.62 7.53 -23.65
CA GLU A 100 -14.18 7.77 -23.51
C GLU A 100 -13.32 6.51 -23.61
N ALA A 101 -13.87 5.33 -23.27
CA ALA A 101 -13.17 4.05 -23.30
C ALA A 101 -13.29 3.31 -24.64
N VAL A 102 -14.27 3.67 -25.48
CA VAL A 102 -14.60 2.97 -26.75
C VAL A 102 -13.46 2.99 -27.77
N ALA A 103 -12.57 3.97 -27.70
CA ALA A 103 -11.42 4.09 -28.62
C ALA A 103 -10.11 3.48 -28.09
N ARG A 104 -10.11 2.88 -26.89
CA ARG A 104 -8.87 2.47 -26.20
C ARG A 104 -8.51 1.00 -26.38
N LEU A 105 -9.51 0.13 -26.40
CA LEU A 105 -9.33 -1.30 -26.59
C LEU A 105 -10.41 -1.81 -27.54
N GLU A 106 -10.04 -2.66 -28.49
CA GLU A 106 -11.01 -3.34 -29.34
C GLU A 106 -11.93 -4.21 -28.48
N ARG A 107 -13.19 -3.81 -28.40
CA ARG A 107 -14.21 -4.54 -27.65
C ARG A 107 -14.42 -5.91 -28.28
N SER A 108 -13.87 -6.93 -27.64
CA SER A 108 -14.09 -8.34 -28.01
C SER A 108 -15.06 -8.97 -27.02
N ASP A 109 -15.87 -9.93 -27.49
CA ASP A 109 -16.86 -10.62 -26.67
C ASP A 109 -16.22 -11.48 -25.56
N ASP A 110 -14.93 -11.80 -25.69
CA ASP A 110 -14.13 -12.55 -24.72
C ASP A 110 -13.53 -11.67 -23.60
N LEU A 111 -13.74 -10.34 -23.63
CA LEU A 111 -13.19 -9.46 -22.61
C LEU A 111 -14.00 -9.57 -21.30
N PRO A 112 -13.33 -9.88 -20.17
CA PRO A 112 -14.00 -9.90 -18.88
C PRO A 112 -14.31 -8.47 -18.42
N GLU A 113 -14.87 -8.35 -17.22
CA GLU A 113 -15.03 -7.06 -16.56
C GLU A 113 -13.67 -6.40 -16.30
N LEU A 114 -13.51 -5.14 -16.71
CA LEU A 114 -12.25 -4.40 -16.66
C LEU A 114 -12.36 -3.13 -15.82
N VAL A 115 -11.21 -2.59 -15.45
CA VAL A 115 -11.06 -1.31 -14.78
C VAL A 115 -10.05 -0.46 -15.51
N TRP A 116 -10.39 0.80 -15.70
CA TRP A 116 -9.54 1.80 -16.32
C TRP A 116 -9.07 2.81 -15.27
N LEU A 117 -7.77 2.84 -15.01
CA LEU A 117 -7.11 3.85 -14.20
C LEU A 117 -6.60 4.96 -15.11
N ARG A 118 -6.95 6.20 -14.76
CA ARG A 118 -6.46 7.41 -15.41
C ARG A 118 -5.94 8.37 -14.36
N ILE A 119 -4.66 8.71 -14.48
CA ILE A 119 -4.00 9.76 -13.70
C ILE A 119 -3.55 10.83 -14.69
N THR A 120 -3.96 12.07 -14.45
CA THR A 120 -3.60 13.24 -15.24
C THR A 120 -2.70 14.15 -14.41
N GLY A 121 -1.76 14.81 -15.07
CA GLY A 121 -0.78 15.68 -14.44
C GLY A 121 0.44 15.88 -15.33
N PRO A 122 1.59 16.28 -14.75
CA PRO A 122 2.86 16.30 -15.47
C PRO A 122 3.28 14.90 -15.93
N LEU A 123 2.77 13.87 -15.26
CA LEU A 123 2.92 12.48 -15.63
C LEU A 123 1.52 11.89 -15.85
N GLU A 124 1.26 11.43 -17.07
CA GLU A 124 0.01 10.79 -17.43
C GLU A 124 0.15 9.27 -17.32
N VAL A 125 -0.67 8.66 -16.45
CA VAL A 125 -0.75 7.20 -16.30
C VAL A 125 -2.11 6.76 -16.78
N ASP A 126 -2.13 5.88 -17.77
CA ASP A 126 -3.36 5.35 -18.33
C ASP A 126 -3.23 3.85 -18.56
N ALA A 127 -3.99 3.09 -17.78
CA ALA A 127 -3.89 1.63 -17.74
C ALA A 127 -5.25 0.96 -17.59
N VAL A 128 -5.43 -0.16 -18.29
CA VAL A 128 -6.63 -1.00 -18.27
C VAL A 128 -6.24 -2.38 -17.76
N ALA A 129 -6.93 -2.85 -16.72
CA ALA A 129 -6.65 -4.10 -16.02
C ALA A 129 -7.94 -4.88 -15.74
N SER A 130 -7.83 -6.17 -15.40
CA SER A 130 -8.97 -6.97 -14.91
C SER A 130 -9.08 -7.02 -13.40
N ILE A 131 -8.07 -6.54 -12.67
CA ILE A 131 -8.06 -6.51 -11.20
C ILE A 131 -7.50 -5.16 -10.74
N VAL A 132 -8.18 -4.54 -9.76
CA VAL A 132 -7.67 -3.38 -9.03
C VAL A 132 -7.70 -3.61 -7.53
N THR A 133 -6.60 -3.26 -6.88
CA THR A 133 -6.46 -3.24 -5.43
C THR A 133 -5.90 -1.89 -5.00
N VAL A 134 -6.61 -1.21 -4.11
CA VAL A 134 -6.14 0.04 -3.50
C VAL A 134 -5.97 -0.17 -2.00
N TYR A 135 -4.74 -0.07 -1.53
CA TYR A 135 -4.41 -0.25 -0.12
C TYR A 135 -3.45 0.83 0.37
N GLN A 136 -3.42 1.01 1.69
CA GLN A 136 -2.48 1.91 2.35
C GLN A 136 -1.30 1.08 2.84
N ALA A 137 -0.09 1.44 2.41
CA ALA A 137 1.15 0.95 2.97
C ALA A 137 1.59 1.90 4.10
N GLN A 138 2.07 1.34 5.19
CA GLN A 138 2.59 2.14 6.30
C GLN A 138 3.88 2.82 5.82
N SER A 139 3.96 4.15 5.96
CA SER A 139 5.13 4.89 5.49
C SER A 139 6.34 4.57 6.36
N ASP A 140 7.39 4.04 5.75
CA ASP A 140 8.63 3.57 6.41
C ASP A 140 9.44 4.71 7.07
N ASP A 141 9.11 5.98 6.79
CA ASP A 141 9.80 7.14 7.35
C ASP A 141 9.54 7.33 8.87
N ALA A 142 8.41 6.82 9.37
CA ALA A 142 8.10 6.86 10.80
C ALA A 142 8.93 5.87 11.64
N ALA A 143 9.64 4.92 11.01
CA ALA A 143 10.47 3.94 11.71
C ALA A 143 11.90 4.44 12.01
N SER A 144 12.34 5.55 11.40
CA SER A 144 13.68 6.12 11.67
C SER A 144 13.73 7.11 12.85
N VAL A 145 12.58 7.48 13.41
CA VAL A 145 12.50 8.25 14.67
C VAL A 145 12.24 7.31 15.85
N LEU A 146 13.13 6.34 16.05
CA LEU A 146 13.38 5.87 17.40
C LEU A 146 14.28 6.91 18.07
N PRO A 147 13.80 7.71 19.04
CA PRO A 147 14.74 8.30 19.98
C PRO A 147 15.47 7.12 20.62
N TRP A 148 16.79 7.10 20.48
CA TRP A 148 17.66 6.28 21.33
C TRP A 148 17.43 6.73 22.78
N GLN A 149 16.36 6.25 23.39
CA GLN A 149 16.13 6.38 24.82
C GLN A 149 17.14 5.46 25.50
N SER A 150 18.16 6.14 25.99
CA SER A 150 19.02 5.71 27.06
C SER A 150 18.16 5.43 28.29
N GLU A 151 17.76 4.18 28.49
CA GLU A 151 17.28 3.65 29.77
C GLU A 151 18.13 2.39 29.99
N GLY A 152 19.12 2.40 30.88
CA GLY A 152 18.94 2.53 32.33
C GLY A 152 19.53 1.26 32.92
N VAL A 153 20.78 1.34 33.40
CA VAL A 153 21.43 0.28 34.16
C VAL A 153 20.70 0.14 35.49
N GLU A 154 19.77 -0.80 35.60
CA GLU A 154 19.22 -1.21 36.89
C GLU A 154 18.88 -2.71 36.86
N GLN A 155 19.91 -3.54 37.09
CA GLN A 155 19.71 -4.92 37.51
C GLN A 155 19.89 -4.98 39.03
N ALA A 156 18.79 -4.72 39.74
CA ALA A 156 18.68 -4.97 41.16
C ALA A 156 18.58 -6.49 41.41
N GLN A 157 19.57 -7.01 42.12
CA GLN A 157 19.59 -8.36 42.67
C GLN A 157 18.36 -8.63 43.55
N THR A 158 17.67 -9.73 43.30
CA THR A 158 16.75 -10.34 44.24
C THR A 158 16.89 -11.85 44.15
N ALA A 159 17.61 -12.43 45.12
CA ALA A 159 17.45 -13.80 45.59
C ALA A 159 18.25 -13.98 46.88
N ALA A 160 17.78 -13.36 47.97
CA ALA A 160 18.12 -13.75 49.33
C ALA A 160 16.86 -14.41 49.92
N GLU A 161 16.90 -15.73 50.07
CA GLU A 161 17.14 -16.38 51.36
C GLU A 161 15.85 -16.57 52.16
N ASN A 162 15.30 -17.77 52.03
CA ASN A 162 14.56 -18.42 53.11
C ASN A 162 15.08 -19.85 53.17
N LEU A 163 15.75 -20.22 54.27
CA LEU A 163 15.56 -21.47 55.03
C LEU A 163 16.76 -21.73 55.95
N GLY A 164 16.51 -21.68 57.27
CA GLY A 164 17.28 -22.33 58.34
C GLY A 164 18.64 -21.68 58.65
N GLY A 165 18.99 -21.29 59.87
CA GLY A 165 18.66 -21.89 61.15
C GLY A 165 19.98 -21.99 61.94
N THR A 166 20.03 -21.31 63.08
CA THR A 166 20.94 -21.52 64.24
C THR A 166 22.45 -21.33 64.05
N GLY A 167 23.06 -20.41 64.82
CA GLY A 167 24.50 -20.49 65.11
C GLY A 167 25.26 -19.22 65.56
N GLN A 168 24.92 -18.70 66.75
CA GLN A 168 25.78 -17.97 67.72
C GLN A 168 26.63 -16.72 67.35
N PRO A 169 26.84 -15.79 68.32
CA PRO A 169 27.53 -14.51 68.12
C PRO A 169 29.00 -14.52 68.56
N GLY A 170 29.83 -13.73 67.88
CA GLY A 170 31.14 -13.23 68.36
C GLY A 170 31.46 -11.96 67.55
N LEU A 171 31.34 -10.76 68.12
CA LEU A 171 32.37 -10.01 68.87
C LEU A 171 33.64 -9.72 68.07
N TYR A 172 34.17 -8.51 68.30
CA TYR A 172 35.29 -7.80 67.64
C TYR A 172 34.86 -7.03 66.37
N GLY A 173 35.00 -5.71 66.26
CA GLY A 173 35.74 -4.73 67.06
C GLY A 173 36.47 -3.77 66.11
N LEU A 174 36.04 -2.50 66.12
CA LEU A 174 36.76 -1.25 65.81
C LEU A 174 37.93 -1.26 64.79
N ARG A 175 37.89 -0.36 63.79
CA ARG A 175 38.70 0.89 63.77
C ARG A 175 38.48 1.75 62.53
N CYS A 176 38.26 3.04 62.78
CA CYS A 176 38.51 4.16 61.87
C CYS A 176 40.02 4.40 61.69
N HIS A 177 40.41 4.99 60.55
CA HIS A 177 41.37 6.12 60.41
C HIS A 177 41.44 6.43 58.90
N SER A 178 40.89 7.59 58.49
CA SER A 178 41.61 8.82 58.12
C SER A 178 42.19 8.78 56.71
#